data_AF-A0A9Q0U919-F1
#
_entry.id   AF-A0A9Q0U919-F1
#
_cell.length_a   1.000
_cell.length_b   1.000
_cell.length_c   1.000
_cell.angle_alpha   90.00
_cell.angle_beta   90.00
_cell.angle_gamma   90.00
#
_symmetry.space_group_name_H-M   'P 1'
#
loop_
_entity.id
_entity.type
_entity.pdbx_description
1 polymer ?
#
loop_
_entity_poly.entity_id
_entity_poly.type
_entity_poly.pdbx_seq_one_letter_code
_entity_poly.pdbx_strand_id
1 'polypeptide(L)' 'MTTRFKKNRKKRGHVSAGHGRIGKHRKHPGGRGNAGGMHHHRILFDKYHPGYFGKVGMRYFHKLRNKFYSPIVKL' A
#
# COMPACT_ATOMS: atom_id res chain seq x y z
N MET A 1 -0.69 21.57 3.83
CA MET A 1 -1.49 21.72 2.59
C MET A 1 -2.81 22.42 2.89
N THR A 2 -3.01 23.64 2.39
CA THR A 2 -4.24 24.43 2.61
C THR A 2 -5.45 23.82 1.89
N THR A 3 -6.65 23.96 2.47
CA THR A 3 -7.90 23.37 1.94
C THR A 3 -8.27 23.86 0.54
N ARG A 4 -7.86 25.08 0.16
CA ARG A 4 -8.16 25.70 -1.16
C ARG A 4 -7.66 24.88 -2.35
N PHE A 5 -6.56 24.15 -2.20
CA PHE A 5 -5.95 23.37 -3.27
C PHE A 5 -6.43 21.91 -3.33
N LYS A 6 -7.37 21.49 -2.46
CA LYS A 6 -7.91 20.12 -2.49
C LYS A 6 -8.72 19.89 -3.76
N LYS A 7 -8.43 18.79 -4.48
CA LYS A 7 -9.13 18.40 -5.71
C LYS A 7 -10.66 18.44 -5.62
N ASN A 8 -11.21 18.09 -4.45
CA ASN A 8 -12.66 18.03 -4.24
C ASN A 8 -13.32 19.43 -4.28
N ARG A 9 -12.59 20.50 -3.94
CA ARG A 9 -13.12 21.87 -4.03
C ARG A 9 -13.45 22.26 -5.47
N LYS A 10 -12.62 21.83 -6.43
CA LYS A 10 -12.83 22.03 -7.87
C LYS A 10 -13.96 21.17 -8.45
N LYS A 11 -14.48 20.18 -7.70
CA LYS A 11 -15.53 19.26 -8.15
C LYS A 11 -16.91 19.56 -7.54
N ARG A 12 -17.06 20.68 -6.82
CA ARG A 12 -18.38 21.12 -6.32
C ARG A 12 -19.28 21.46 -7.51
N GLY A 13 -20.56 21.09 -7.44
CA GLY A 13 -21.50 21.19 -8.57
C GLY A 13 -21.44 20.00 -9.55
N HIS A 14 -20.39 19.16 -9.48
CA HIS A 14 -20.36 17.93 -10.28
C HIS A 14 -21.15 16.83 -9.58
N VAL A 15 -22.00 16.13 -10.34
CA VAL A 15 -22.97 15.13 -9.83
C VAL A 15 -22.34 14.02 -8.98
N SER A 16 -21.12 13.56 -9.29
CA SER A 16 -20.51 12.40 -8.61
C SER A 16 -19.14 12.64 -7.98
N ALA A 17 -18.73 13.91 -7.80
CA ALA A 17 -17.40 14.29 -7.28
C ALA A 17 -16.21 13.59 -8.01
N GLY A 18 -16.43 13.18 -9.26
CA GLY A 18 -15.48 12.48 -10.11
C GLY A 18 -15.15 11.05 -9.66
N HIS A 19 -16.11 10.34 -9.11
CA HIS A 19 -16.05 8.88 -8.86
C HIS A 19 -16.82 8.07 -9.92
N GLY A 20 -17.10 8.67 -11.09
CA GLY A 20 -17.92 8.06 -12.14
C GLY A 20 -19.42 8.05 -11.81
N ARG A 21 -20.29 7.88 -12.80
CA ARG A 21 -21.76 7.84 -12.60
C ARG A 21 -22.28 6.45 -12.26
N ILE A 22 -21.74 5.42 -12.93
CA ILE A 22 -22.24 4.04 -12.88
C ILE A 22 -21.61 3.26 -11.72
N GLY A 23 -20.28 3.14 -11.69
CA GLY A 23 -19.58 2.34 -10.66
C GLY A 23 -19.74 2.89 -9.23
N LYS A 24 -19.88 4.22 -9.10
CA LYS A 24 -20.04 5.00 -7.86
C LYS A 24 -18.90 4.78 -6.85
N HIS A 25 -18.81 5.67 -5.86
CA HIS A 25 -17.90 5.48 -4.74
C HIS A 25 -18.50 4.48 -3.75
N ARG A 26 -17.83 3.34 -3.55
CA ARG A 26 -18.17 2.32 -2.55
C ARG A 26 -17.08 2.26 -1.49
N LYS A 27 -17.44 2.01 -0.22
CA LYS A 27 -16.50 2.11 0.91
C LYS A 27 -15.28 1.18 0.76
N HIS A 28 -15.49 -0.10 0.44
CA HIS A 28 -14.41 -1.10 0.28
C HIS A 28 -14.78 -2.17 -0.76
N PRO A 29 -14.78 -1.87 -2.07
CA PRO A 29 -15.23 -2.81 -3.09
C PRO A 29 -14.32 -4.05 -3.25
N GLY A 30 -13.02 -3.94 -2.97
CA GLY A 30 -12.05 -5.04 -3.10
C GLY A 30 -11.55 -5.60 -1.77
N GLY A 31 -12.16 -5.22 -0.64
CA GLY A 31 -11.67 -5.50 0.70
C GLY A 31 -10.90 -4.32 1.33
N ARG A 32 -10.36 -4.54 2.54
CA ARG A 32 -9.60 -3.53 3.30
C ARG A 32 -8.11 -3.89 3.31
N GLY A 33 -7.24 -2.87 3.26
CA GLY A 33 -5.80 -3.07 3.30
C GLY A 33 -5.32 -4.02 2.19
N ASN A 34 -4.52 -5.02 2.56
CA ASN A 34 -3.94 -6.00 1.64
C ASN A 34 -4.83 -7.25 1.43
N ALA A 35 -6.14 -7.14 1.64
CA ALA A 35 -7.08 -8.23 1.41
C ALA A 35 -7.04 -8.74 -0.05
N GLY A 36 -7.26 -10.04 -0.21
CA GLY A 36 -7.30 -10.69 -1.53
C GLY A 36 -5.93 -10.86 -2.20
N GLY A 37 -4.83 -10.62 -1.48
CA GLY A 37 -3.48 -10.61 -2.07
C GLY A 37 -2.99 -11.93 -2.67
N MET A 38 -3.58 -13.08 -2.31
CA MET A 38 -3.36 -14.36 -2.99
C MET A 38 -4.54 -14.80 -3.88
N HIS A 39 -5.61 -14.01 -3.93
CA HIS A 39 -6.85 -14.29 -4.66
C HIS A 39 -7.06 -13.25 -5.77
N HIS A 40 -8.11 -12.44 -5.68
CA HIS A 40 -8.48 -11.46 -6.72
C HIS A 40 -7.50 -10.30 -6.86
N HIS A 41 -6.59 -10.08 -5.92
CA HIS A 41 -5.51 -9.09 -6.01
C HIS A 41 -4.12 -9.71 -6.24
N ARG A 42 -4.03 -11.02 -6.51
CA ARG A 42 -2.75 -11.73 -6.70
C ARG A 42 -1.81 -11.06 -7.70
N ILE A 43 -2.34 -10.62 -8.83
CA ILE A 43 -1.57 -9.97 -9.90
C ILE A 43 -0.82 -8.73 -9.40
N LEU A 44 -1.39 -7.96 -8.46
CA LEU A 44 -0.73 -6.78 -7.90
C LEU A 44 0.51 -7.16 -7.06
N PHE A 45 0.42 -8.26 -6.31
CA PHE A 45 1.51 -8.74 -5.47
C PHE A 45 2.59 -9.42 -6.31
N ASP A 46 2.21 -10.26 -7.26
CA ASP A 46 3.16 -10.95 -8.14
C ASP A 46 3.99 -9.93 -8.96
N LYS A 47 3.35 -8.85 -9.43
CA LYS A 47 4.01 -7.87 -10.30
C LYS A 47 4.93 -6.91 -9.54
N TYR A 48 4.49 -6.39 -8.40
CA TYR A 48 5.19 -5.30 -7.71
C TYR A 48 5.85 -5.71 -6.39
N HIS A 49 5.45 -6.84 -5.83
CA HIS A 49 5.92 -7.31 -4.52
C HIS A 49 6.30 -8.80 -4.56
N PRO A 50 7.23 -9.21 -5.45
CA PRO A 50 7.69 -10.58 -5.49
C PRO A 50 8.31 -10.98 -4.14
N GLY A 51 7.94 -12.17 -3.64
CA GLY A 51 8.40 -12.67 -2.34
C GLY A 51 7.68 -12.07 -1.12
N TYR A 52 6.61 -11.29 -1.31
CA TYR A 52 5.81 -10.75 -0.21
C TYR A 52 5.15 -11.85 0.62
N PHE A 53 4.64 -12.90 -0.04
CA PHE A 53 4.09 -14.07 0.61
C PHE A 53 5.16 -15.16 0.76
N GLY A 54 5.11 -15.87 1.89
CA GLY A 54 6.04 -16.93 2.23
C GLY A 54 6.82 -16.64 3.51
N LYS A 55 7.66 -17.60 3.90
CA LYS A 55 8.54 -17.49 5.07
C LYS A 55 9.97 -17.81 4.62
N VAL A 56 10.91 -16.99 5.05
CA VAL A 56 12.34 -17.16 4.78
C VAL A 56 13.16 -17.09 6.06
N GLY A 57 14.28 -17.82 6.09
CA GLY A 57 15.27 -17.77 7.17
C GLY A 57 14.80 -18.29 8.54
N MET A 58 15.66 -18.09 9.53
CA MET A 58 15.44 -18.49 10.93
C MET A 58 15.03 -17.28 11.79
N ARG A 59 14.16 -17.50 12.77
CA ARG A 59 13.74 -16.45 13.70
C ARG A 59 14.86 -16.14 14.69
N TYR A 60 15.21 -14.86 14.82
CA TYR A 60 16.20 -14.41 15.80
C TYR A 60 15.52 -13.59 16.92
N PHE A 61 15.47 -14.18 18.12
CA PHE A 61 14.88 -13.55 19.30
C PHE A 61 15.84 -12.54 19.95
N HIS A 62 15.31 -11.46 20.52
CA HIS A 62 16.10 -10.41 21.19
C HIS A 62 17.30 -9.91 20.36
N LYS A 63 17.05 -9.58 19.08
CA LYS A 63 18.09 -9.06 18.18
C LYS A 63 18.59 -7.68 18.64
N LEU A 64 19.74 -7.65 19.31
CA LEU A 64 20.44 -6.42 19.72
C LEU A 64 21.21 -5.83 18.53
N ARG A 65 20.69 -4.77 17.90
CA ARG A 65 21.26 -4.18 16.67
C ARG A 65 22.72 -3.74 16.82
N ASN A 66 23.12 -3.25 18.00
CA ASN A 66 24.48 -2.79 18.28
C ASN A 66 25.53 -3.91 18.18
N LYS A 67 25.16 -5.17 18.48
CA LYS A 67 26.08 -6.32 18.34
C LYS A 67 26.41 -6.66 16.88
N PHE A 68 25.58 -6.21 15.93
CA PHE A 68 25.75 -6.46 14.49
C PHE A 68 26.24 -5.23 13.73
N TYR A 69 26.62 -4.16 14.45
CA TYR A 69 27.04 -2.92 13.81
C TYR A 69 28.46 -3.08 13.24
N SER A 70 28.56 -3.06 11.91
CA SER A 70 29.83 -3.11 11.18
C SER A 70 29.71 -2.19 9.94
N PRO A 71 30.12 -0.91 10.05
CA PRO A 71 30.04 0.03 8.92
C PRO A 71 31.07 -0.35 7.86
N ILE A 72 30.64 -0.38 6.59
CA ILE A 72 31.53 -0.62 5.46
C ILE A 72 32.04 0.74 4.96
N VAL A 73 33.36 0.95 5.03
CA VAL A 73 34.02 2.10 4.41
C VAL A 73 34.52 1.69 3.03
N LYS A 74 34.04 2.38 1.98
CA LYS A 74 34.62 2.28 0.64
C LYS A 74 35.76 3.29 0.53
N LEU A 75 36.89 2.85 -0.04
CA LEU A 75 37.99 3.71 -0.48
C LEU A 75 37.59 4.48 -1.75
#